data_AF-A0A2M7KRF7-F1
#
_entry.id   AF-A0A2M7KRF7-F1
#
_cell.length_a   1.000
_cell.length_b   1.000
_cell.length_c   1.000
_cell.angle_alpha   90.00
_cell.angle_beta   90.00
_cell.angle_gamma   90.00
#
_symmetry.space_group_name_H-M   'P 1'
#
loop_
_entity.id
_entity.type
_entity.pdbx_description
1 polymer ?
#
loop_
_entity_poly.entity_id
_entity_poly.type
_entity_poly.pdbx_seq_one_letter_code
_entity_poly.pdbx_strand_id
1 'polypeptide(L)'
;MRKRLTIAVLLALLCVAGYWRFHSPRPTPESQIRRLLAKAEQGAESKSAWVCLSCVSPEYTDSLGNDYRTLRQLAVGGFRAVDAVDVTVDVHETTVNGDHARVSARVQIQAAQRDQPVEASDAETVVHLVREKRGFRREWKVLRIDGWELPNVEPY
;
A
#
# COMPACT_ATOMS: atom_id res chain seq x y z
N MET A 1 30.18 -32.02 30.83
CA MET A 1 29.90 -30.62 31.26
C MET A 1 29.60 -29.68 30.08
N ARG A 2 30.41 -29.63 29.01
CA ARG A 2 30.20 -28.71 27.85
C ARG A 2 28.78 -28.72 27.24
N LYS A 3 28.18 -29.90 27.02
CA LYS A 3 26.83 -30.03 26.43
C LYS A 3 25.71 -29.38 27.26
N ARG A 4 25.83 -29.37 28.60
CA ARG A 4 24.84 -28.75 29.50
C ARG A 4 24.91 -27.22 29.43
N LEU A 5 26.11 -26.67 29.29
CA LEU A 5 26.33 -25.24 29.10
C LEU A 5 25.73 -24.75 27.78
N THR A 6 25.93 -25.49 26.69
CA THR A 6 25.38 -25.15 25.37
C THR A 6 23.85 -25.11 25.37
N ILE A 7 23.21 -26.09 26.02
CA ILE A 7 21.74 -26.14 26.14
C ILE A 7 21.22 -24.95 26.96
N ALA A 8 21.87 -24.62 28.07
CA ALA A 8 21.48 -23.48 28.91
C ALA A 8 21.59 -22.15 28.16
N VAL A 9 22.65 -21.95 27.36
CA VAL A 9 22.83 -20.75 26.53
C VAL A 9 21.76 -20.65 25.43
N LEU A 10 21.44 -21.76 24.77
CA LEU A 10 20.37 -21.79 23.75
C LEU A 10 19.00 -21.45 24.34
N LEU A 11 18.69 -21.99 25.53
CA LEU A 11 17.45 -21.66 26.23
C LEU A 11 17.42 -20.18 26.65
N ALA A 12 18.52 -19.63 27.15
CA ALA A 12 18.60 -18.21 27.48
C ALA A 12 18.39 -17.32 26.25
N LEU A 13 19.00 -17.65 25.11
CA LEU A 13 18.80 -16.92 23.85
C LEU A 13 17.34 -17.00 23.35
N LEU A 14 16.69 -18.17 23.47
CA LEU A 14 15.28 -18.32 23.14
C LEU A 14 14.38 -17.49 24.05
N CYS A 15 14.66 -17.43 25.35
CA CYS A 15 13.92 -16.60 26.29
C CYS A 15 14.09 -15.11 25.98
N VAL A 16 15.31 -14.65 25.67
CA VAL A 16 15.57 -13.25 25.28
C VAL A 16 14.86 -12.90 23.97
N ALA A 17 14.95 -13.78 22.96
CA ALA A 17 14.26 -13.57 21.68
C ALA A 17 12.73 -13.57 21.84
N GLY A 18 12.20 -14.45 22.70
CA GLY A 18 10.78 -14.47 23.07
C GLY A 18 10.35 -13.18 23.77
N TYR A 19 11.11 -12.75 24.78
CA TYR A 19 10.86 -11.52 25.53
C TYR A 19 10.83 -10.29 24.61
N TRP A 20 11.81 -10.17 23.71
CA TRP A 20 11.86 -9.08 22.73
C TRP A 20 10.66 -9.09 21.78
N ARG A 21 10.19 -10.28 21.38
CA ARG A 21 9.04 -10.41 20.50
C ARG A 21 7.72 -10.07 21.20
N PHE A 22 7.61 -10.36 22.50
CA PHE A 22 6.44 -9.99 23.31
C PHE A 22 6.43 -8.51 23.72
N HIS A 23 7.61 -7.91 23.91
CA HIS A 23 7.74 -6.50 24.32
C HIS A 23 7.96 -5.51 23.17
N SER A 24 8.08 -5.97 21.93
CA SER A 24 8.10 -5.05 20.79
C SER A 24 6.80 -4.25 20.75
N PRO A 25 6.84 -2.90 20.75
CA PRO A 25 5.65 -2.07 20.68
C PRO A 25 4.81 -2.48 19.47
N ARG A 26 3.51 -2.67 19.68
CA ARG A 26 2.60 -2.92 18.56
C ARG A 26 2.72 -1.72 17.60
N PRO A 27 2.90 -1.96 16.29
CA PRO A 27 3.05 -0.88 15.35
C PRO A 27 1.79 0.00 15.37
N THR A 28 1.98 1.31 15.47
CA THR A 28 0.87 2.28 15.48
C THR A 28 0.09 2.19 14.18
N PRO A 29 -1.23 2.50 14.16
CA PRO A 29 -2.04 2.50 12.95
C PRO A 29 -1.40 3.30 11.81
N GLU A 30 -0.86 4.47 12.08
CA GLU A 30 -0.21 5.36 11.12
C GLU A 30 1.03 4.69 10.51
N SER A 31 1.83 3.99 11.31
CA SER A 31 3.00 3.24 10.82
C SER A 31 2.60 2.05 9.93
N GLN A 32 1.40 1.50 10.11
CA GLN A 32 0.88 0.42 9.27
C GLN A 32 0.32 0.98 7.96
N ILE A 33 -0.36 2.13 8.00
CA ILE A 33 -0.85 2.85 6.83
C ILE A 33 0.32 3.31 5.95
N ARG A 34 1.37 3.91 6.52
CA ARG A 34 2.59 4.26 5.75
C ARG A 34 3.21 3.05 5.06
N ARG A 35 3.23 1.89 5.73
CA ARG A 35 3.70 0.64 5.12
C ARG A 35 2.79 0.11 4.01
N LEU A 36 1.49 0.32 4.12
CA LEU A 36 0.54 0.01 3.06
C LEU A 36 0.80 0.86 1.82
N LEU A 37 0.97 2.17 1.99
CA LEU A 37 1.25 3.11 0.90
C LEU A 37 2.59 2.80 0.22
N ALA A 38 3.67 2.63 0.99
CA ALA A 38 4.97 2.25 0.46
C ALA A 38 4.94 0.91 -0.30
N LYS A 39 4.11 -0.04 0.15
CA LYS A 39 3.91 -1.31 -0.56
C LYS A 39 3.13 -1.11 -1.87
N ALA A 40 2.18 -0.18 -1.91
CA ALA A 40 1.45 0.15 -3.13
C ALA A 40 2.36 0.84 -4.15
N GLU A 41 3.17 1.81 -3.73
CA GLU A 41 4.22 2.47 -4.55
C GLU A 41 5.16 1.43 -5.14
N GLN A 42 5.78 0.59 -4.30
CA GLN A 42 6.66 -0.48 -4.75
C GLN A 42 5.95 -1.44 -5.72
N GLY A 43 4.68 -1.74 -5.46
CA GLY A 43 3.87 -2.57 -6.34
C GLY A 43 3.67 -1.94 -7.72
N ALA A 44 3.49 -0.62 -7.77
CA ALA A 44 3.30 0.12 -9.01
C ALA A 44 4.60 0.25 -9.80
N GLU A 45 5.70 0.64 -9.15
CA GLU A 45 7.03 0.78 -9.74
C GLU A 45 7.56 -0.55 -10.29
N SER A 46 7.34 -1.64 -9.54
CA SER A 46 7.68 -2.99 -10.00
C SER A 46 6.68 -3.58 -11.02
N LYS A 47 5.66 -2.81 -11.41
CA LYS A 47 4.59 -3.21 -12.33
C LYS A 47 3.91 -4.53 -11.92
N SER A 48 3.83 -4.75 -10.60
CA SER A 48 3.27 -5.95 -10.01
C SER A 48 1.81 -5.73 -9.61
N ALA A 49 0.91 -6.04 -10.54
CA ALA A 49 -0.54 -5.95 -10.30
C ALA A 49 -0.97 -6.74 -9.06
N TRP A 50 -0.34 -7.88 -8.79
CA TRP A 50 -0.64 -8.67 -7.60
C TRP A 50 -0.29 -7.95 -6.30
N VAL A 51 0.85 -7.26 -6.24
CA VAL A 51 1.25 -6.48 -5.06
C VAL A 51 0.32 -5.29 -4.86
N CYS A 52 0.01 -4.55 -5.93
CA CYS A 52 -0.95 -3.43 -5.90
C CYS A 52 -2.32 -3.88 -5.39
N LEU A 53 -2.90 -4.90 -6.01
CA LEU A 53 -4.23 -5.41 -5.65
C LEU A 53 -4.24 -6.00 -4.24
N SER A 54 -3.10 -6.48 -3.73
CA SER A 54 -2.99 -6.92 -2.34
C SER A 54 -3.08 -5.77 -1.32
N CYS A 55 -3.07 -4.52 -1.75
CA CYS A 55 -3.28 -3.33 -0.91
C CYS A 55 -4.73 -2.84 -0.97
N VAL A 56 -5.53 -3.35 -1.91
CA VAL A 56 -6.92 -2.93 -2.16
C VAL A 56 -7.89 -3.91 -1.49
N SER A 57 -8.99 -3.38 -0.95
CA SER A 57 -10.09 -4.16 -0.41
C SER A 57 -10.90 -4.82 -1.53
N PRO A 58 -11.37 -6.07 -1.38
CA PRO A 58 -12.34 -6.66 -2.30
C PRO A 58 -13.66 -5.86 -2.41
N GLU A 59 -13.99 -5.05 -1.41
CA GLU A 59 -15.17 -4.18 -1.37
C GLU A 59 -14.90 -2.78 -1.96
N TYR A 60 -13.78 -2.61 -2.69
CA TYR A 60 -13.41 -1.33 -3.25
C TYR A 60 -14.46 -0.74 -4.19
N THR A 61 -14.71 0.55 -4.06
CA THR A 61 -15.50 1.36 -4.99
C THR A 61 -15.03 2.82 -4.98
N ASP A 62 -15.03 3.50 -6.13
CA ASP A 62 -14.72 4.94 -6.23
C ASP A 62 -15.85 5.78 -6.84
N SER A 63 -15.65 7.10 -6.88
CA SER A 63 -16.60 8.08 -7.45
C SER A 63 -16.92 7.85 -8.92
N LEU A 64 -16.00 7.24 -9.67
CA LEU A 64 -16.14 6.94 -11.10
C LEU A 64 -16.85 5.60 -11.35
N GLY A 65 -17.25 4.88 -10.28
CA GLY A 65 -17.91 3.59 -10.39
C GLY A 65 -16.95 2.44 -10.69
N ASN A 66 -15.64 2.63 -10.56
CA ASN A 66 -14.70 1.51 -10.65
C ASN A 66 -14.82 0.68 -9.37
N ASP A 67 -14.83 -0.64 -9.56
CA ASP A 67 -14.78 -1.62 -8.47
C ASP A 67 -13.44 -2.35 -8.46
N TYR A 68 -13.26 -3.28 -7.51
CA TYR A 68 -12.05 -4.11 -7.43
C TYR A 68 -11.74 -4.88 -8.72
N ARG A 69 -12.77 -5.31 -9.47
CA ARG A 69 -12.59 -6.06 -10.71
C ARG A 69 -12.09 -5.14 -11.82
N THR A 70 -12.64 -3.94 -11.93
CA THR A 70 -12.19 -2.91 -12.87
C THR A 70 -10.76 -2.50 -12.56
N LEU A 71 -10.42 -2.23 -11.30
CA LEU A 71 -9.04 -1.95 -10.89
C LEU A 71 -8.08 -3.07 -11.27
N ARG A 72 -8.49 -4.34 -11.11
CA ARG A 72 -7.67 -5.48 -11.52
C ARG A 72 -7.40 -5.48 -13.02
N GLN A 73 -8.41 -5.17 -13.84
CA GLN A 73 -8.24 -5.10 -15.29
C GLN A 73 -7.33 -3.93 -15.67
N LEU A 74 -7.53 -2.75 -15.08
CA LEU A 74 -6.71 -1.57 -15.29
C LEU A 74 -5.25 -1.80 -14.88
N ALA A 75 -5.00 -2.38 -13.71
CA ALA A 75 -3.65 -2.66 -13.25
C ALA A 75 -2.91 -3.65 -14.17
N VAL A 76 -3.59 -4.71 -14.64
CA VAL A 76 -2.97 -5.69 -15.54
C VAL A 76 -2.76 -5.11 -16.94
N GLY A 77 -3.71 -4.33 -17.45
CA GLY A 77 -3.62 -3.69 -18.77
C GLY A 77 -2.57 -2.57 -18.79
N GLY A 78 -2.67 -1.63 -17.86
CA GLY A 78 -1.79 -0.46 -17.75
C GLY A 78 -0.32 -0.86 -17.57
N PHE A 79 -0.02 -1.78 -16.66
CA PHE A 79 1.37 -2.23 -16.45
C PHE A 79 2.00 -2.97 -17.63
N ARG A 80 1.18 -3.51 -18.55
CA ARG A 80 1.66 -4.09 -19.80
C ARG A 80 1.90 -3.05 -20.89
N ALA A 81 1.20 -1.91 -20.83
CA ALA A 81 1.31 -0.85 -21.82
C ALA A 81 2.55 0.02 -21.64
N VAL A 82 3.10 0.08 -20.42
CA VAL A 82 4.20 0.99 -20.05
C VAL A 82 5.49 0.23 -19.75
N ASP A 83 6.63 0.84 -20.09
CA ASP A 83 7.96 0.30 -19.85
C ASP A 83 8.44 0.56 -18.42
N ALA A 84 8.16 1.73 -17.88
CA ALA A 84 8.49 2.10 -16.50
C ALA A 84 7.36 2.92 -15.87
N VAL A 85 7.24 2.81 -14.56
CA VAL A 85 6.33 3.61 -13.74
C VAL A 85 7.12 4.10 -12.54
N ASP A 86 7.02 5.39 -12.25
CA ASP A 86 7.51 6.02 -11.03
C ASP A 86 6.32 6.63 -10.28
N VAL A 87 6.22 6.37 -8.97
CA VAL A 87 5.10 6.83 -8.16
C VAL A 87 5.63 7.48 -6.89
N THR A 88 5.20 8.71 -6.63
CA THR A 88 5.50 9.41 -5.38
C THR A 88 4.19 9.76 -4.68
N VAL A 89 4.05 9.35 -3.41
CA VAL A 89 2.92 9.75 -2.56
C VAL A 89 3.41 10.63 -1.42
N ASP A 90 3.00 11.90 -1.43
CA ASP A 90 3.26 12.83 -0.33
C ASP A 90 2.03 12.93 0.58
N VAL A 91 2.16 12.43 1.81
CA VAL A 91 1.04 12.36 2.77
C VAL A 91 0.96 13.64 3.60
N HIS A 92 -0.14 14.39 3.44
CA HIS A 92 -0.40 15.62 4.17
C HIS A 92 -1.07 15.36 5.53
N GLU A 93 -2.08 14.51 5.54
CA GLU A 93 -2.88 14.25 6.74
C GLU A 93 -3.28 12.77 6.83
N THR A 94 -3.31 12.24 8.05
CA THR A 94 -3.84 10.91 8.33
C THR A 94 -4.71 10.96 9.58
N THR A 95 -5.99 10.67 9.42
CA THR A 95 -6.95 10.55 10.53
C THR A 95 -7.40 9.10 10.67
N VAL A 96 -7.23 8.53 11.85
CA VAL A 96 -7.62 7.14 12.15
C VAL A 96 -8.81 7.14 13.12
N ASN A 97 -9.88 6.44 12.76
CA ASN A 97 -11.05 6.25 13.60
C ASN A 97 -11.42 4.75 13.67
N GLY A 98 -10.91 4.08 14.71
CA GLY A 98 -11.17 2.66 14.95
C GLY A 98 -10.59 1.75 13.87
N ASP A 99 -11.47 1.11 13.09
CA ASP A 99 -11.12 0.23 11.96
C ASP A 99 -11.15 0.98 10.61
N HIS A 100 -11.32 2.30 10.60
CA HIS A 100 -11.28 3.14 9.40
C HIS A 100 -10.19 4.20 9.50
N ALA A 101 -9.67 4.63 8.35
CA ALA A 101 -8.79 5.78 8.28
C ALA A 101 -9.03 6.57 6.99
N ARG A 102 -8.70 7.86 7.04
CA ARG A 102 -8.71 8.78 5.91
C ARG A 102 -7.31 9.36 5.77
N VAL A 103 -6.76 9.28 4.57
CA VAL A 103 -5.44 9.84 4.22
C VAL A 103 -5.64 10.87 3.13
N SER A 104 -5.16 12.08 3.35
CA SER A 104 -5.07 13.11 2.30
C SER A 104 -3.62 13.15 1.82
N ALA A 105 -3.41 12.97 0.52
CA ALA A 105 -2.08 12.89 -0.06
C ALA A 105 -2.06 13.42 -1.49
N ARG A 106 -0.94 14.01 -1.89
CA ARG A 106 -0.64 14.32 -3.28
C ARG A 106 0.05 13.13 -3.93
N VAL A 107 -0.47 12.69 -5.07
CA VAL A 107 0.04 11.52 -5.80
C VAL A 107 0.58 11.97 -7.14
N GLN A 108 1.86 11.69 -7.38
CA GLN A 108 2.52 11.92 -8.65
C GLN A 108 2.83 10.58 -9.31
N ILE A 109 2.46 10.43 -10.57
CA ILE A 109 2.69 9.23 -11.36
C ILE A 109 3.39 9.65 -12.64
N GLN A 110 4.52 9.03 -12.96
CA GLN A 110 5.18 9.16 -14.25
C GLN A 110 5.24 7.79 -14.91
N ALA A 111 4.71 7.68 -16.12
CA ALA A 111 4.73 6.47 -16.92
C ALA A 111 5.50 6.72 -18.22
N ALA A 112 6.47 5.84 -18.50
CA ALA A 112 7.27 5.92 -19.72
C ALA A 112 6.95 4.74 -20.64
N GLN A 113 6.79 5.02 -21.93
CA GLN A 113 6.70 4.02 -23.00
C GLN A 113 7.72 4.37 -24.08
N ARG A 114 8.37 3.36 -24.66
CA ARG A 114 9.34 3.52 -25.74
C ARG A 114 8.70 4.29 -26.90
N ASP A 115 9.42 5.29 -27.37
CA ASP A 115 9.04 6.16 -28.49
C ASP A 115 7.79 7.03 -28.24
N GLN A 116 7.35 7.18 -26.99
CA GLN A 116 6.29 8.10 -26.60
C GLN A 116 6.78 9.10 -25.53
N PRO A 117 6.20 10.31 -25.46
CA PRO A 117 6.42 11.22 -24.34
C PRO A 117 6.09 10.54 -23.00
N VAL A 118 6.80 10.94 -21.94
CA VAL A 118 6.46 10.51 -20.58
C VAL A 118 5.10 11.10 -20.21
N GLU A 119 4.15 10.24 -19.88
CA GLU A 119 2.89 10.66 -19.31
C GLU A 119 3.08 10.92 -17.83
N ALA A 120 2.68 12.10 -17.38
CA ALA A 120 2.75 12.48 -15.97
C ALA A 120 1.37 12.93 -15.48
N SER A 121 1.02 12.48 -14.28
CA SER A 121 -0.19 12.88 -13.57
C SER A 121 0.20 13.35 -12.17
N ASP A 122 -0.46 14.40 -11.71
CA ASP A 122 -0.29 14.97 -10.37
C ASP A 122 -1.66 15.35 -9.83
N ALA A 123 -2.09 14.71 -8.74
CA ALA A 123 -3.43 14.87 -8.20
C ALA A 123 -3.47 14.86 -6.67
N GLU A 124 -4.27 15.77 -6.11
CA GLU A 124 -4.65 15.74 -4.69
C GLU A 124 -5.70 14.66 -4.48
N THR A 125 -5.36 13.67 -3.66
CA THR A 125 -6.13 12.45 -3.50
C THR A 125 -6.54 12.22 -2.05
N VAL A 126 -7.78 11.77 -1.85
CA VAL A 126 -8.26 11.29 -0.55
C VAL A 126 -8.41 9.77 -0.61
N VAL A 127 -7.63 9.07 0.21
CA VAL A 127 -7.66 7.62 0.32
C VAL A 127 -8.42 7.21 1.58
N HIS A 128 -9.50 6.47 1.39
CA HIS A 128 -10.28 5.86 2.46
C HIS A 128 -9.80 4.43 2.69
N LEU A 129 -9.44 4.13 3.93
CA LEU A 129 -8.89 2.85 4.33
C LEU A 129 -9.80 2.14 5.32
N VAL A 130 -9.80 0.81 5.26
CA VAL A 130 -10.47 -0.07 6.21
C VAL A 130 -9.49 -1.12 6.72
N ARG A 131 -9.63 -1.50 7.99
CA ARG A 131 -8.83 -2.52 8.63
C ARG A 131 -9.56 -3.86 8.59
N GLU A 132 -9.12 -4.75 7.71
CA GLU A 132 -9.73 -6.05 7.50
C GLU A 132 -9.01 -7.16 8.26
N LYS A 133 -9.75 -8.21 8.61
CA LYS A 133 -9.19 -9.42 9.21
C LYS A 133 -8.75 -10.39 8.11
N ARG A 134 -7.44 -10.67 8.04
CA ARG A 134 -6.85 -11.68 7.16
C ARG A 134 -6.22 -12.79 8.00
N GLY A 135 -6.97 -13.88 8.18
CA GLY A 135 -6.59 -14.96 9.09
C GLY A 135 -6.50 -14.48 10.54
N PHE A 136 -5.30 -14.56 11.13
CA PHE A 136 -5.04 -14.10 12.51
C PHE A 136 -4.58 -12.64 12.62
N ARG A 137 -4.34 -11.96 11.49
CA ARG A 137 -3.85 -10.58 11.46
C ARG A 137 -4.91 -9.62 10.96
N ARG A 138 -4.80 -8.37 11.39
CA ARG A 138 -5.55 -7.25 10.82
C ARG A 138 -4.62 -6.46 9.91
N GLU A 139 -5.08 -6.15 8.71
CA GLU A 139 -4.31 -5.42 7.69
C GLU A 139 -5.16 -4.26 7.18
N TRP A 140 -4.53 -3.09 6.98
CA TRP A 140 -5.19 -1.97 6.31
C TRP A 140 -5.31 -2.26 4.82
N LYS A 141 -6.41 -1.80 4.23
CA LYS A 141 -6.75 -1.94 2.82
C LYS A 141 -7.36 -0.64 2.30
N VAL A 142 -7.10 -0.35 1.04
CA VAL A 142 -7.77 0.74 0.31
C VAL A 142 -9.20 0.34 0.01
N LEU A 143 -10.16 1.05 0.60
CA LEU A 143 -11.59 0.86 0.37
C LEU A 143 -12.09 1.77 -0.75
N ARG A 144 -11.55 2.98 -0.86
CA ARG A 144 -11.98 3.98 -1.84
C ARG A 144 -10.90 5.03 -2.05
N ILE A 145 -10.80 5.56 -3.26
CA ILE A 145 -9.94 6.68 -3.62
C ILE A 145 -10.81 7.73 -4.30
N ASP A 146 -10.72 8.97 -3.85
CA ASP A 146 -11.40 10.13 -4.43
C ASP A 146 -10.38 11.20 -4.84
N GLY A 147 -10.69 12.04 -5.83
CA GLY A 147 -9.86 13.17 -6.24
C GLY A 147 -8.76 12.87 -7.27
N TRP A 148 -8.64 11.63 -7.73
CA TRP A 148 -7.66 11.25 -8.76
C TRP A 148 -8.11 11.54 -10.20
N GLU A 149 -9.33 12.04 -10.36
CA GLU A 149 -9.89 12.43 -11.66
C GLU A 149 -8.96 13.47 -12.30
N LEU A 150 -8.38 13.14 -13.46
CA LEU A 150 -7.55 14.08 -14.21
C LEU A 150 -8.37 15.36 -14.44
N PRO A 151 -7.84 16.56 -14.12
CA PRO A 151 -8.52 17.80 -14.50
C PRO A 151 -8.70 17.73 -16.01
N ASN A 152 -9.96 17.78 -16.47
CA ASN A 152 -10.37 17.67 -17.87
C ASN A 152 -9.26 18.17 -18.79
N VAL A 153 -8.61 17.25 -19.50
CA VAL A 153 -7.73 17.64 -20.60
C VAL A 153 -8.67 18.24 -21.64
N GLU A 154 -8.73 19.57 -21.70
CA GLU A 154 -9.50 20.25 -22.75
C GLU A 154 -8.98 19.72 -24.10
N PRO A 155 -9.87 19.25 -24.99
CA PRO A 155 -9.45 18.81 -26.31
C PRO A 155 -8.92 20.03 -27.07
N TYR A 156 -7.60 20.06 -27.30
CA TYR A 156 -6.96 21.01 -28.21
C TYR A 156 -7.39 20.76 -29.66
#